data_AF-A0A9Q3V651-F1
#
_entry.id   AF-A0A9Q3V651-F1
#
_cell.length_a   1.000
_cell.length_b   1.000
_cell.length_c   1.000
_cell.angle_alpha   90.00
_cell.angle_beta   90.00
_cell.angle_gamma   90.00
#
_symmetry.space_group_name_H-M   'P 1'
#
loop_
_entity.id
_entity.type
_entity.pdbx_description
1 polymer ?
#
loop_
_entity_poly.entity_id
_entity_poly.type
_entity_poly.pdbx_seq_one_letter_code
_entity_poly.pdbx_strand_id
1 'polypeptide(L)' 'MEPQKKNKPNSLVLILFALIILMVIIYFILVLFFPTVFDLMNTGELQPVPDK' A
#
# COMPACT_ATOMS: atom_id res chain seq x y z
N MET A 1 -1.47 25.78 36.97
CA MET A 1 -1.97 24.52 36.37
C MET A 1 -0.76 23.65 36.08
N GLU A 2 -0.65 22.49 36.70
CA GLU A 2 0.47 21.58 36.44
C GLU A 2 0.37 20.98 35.02
N PRO A 3 1.49 20.67 34.35
CA PRO A 3 1.48 20.40 32.92
C PRO A 3 0.80 19.07 32.63
N GLN A 4 -0.24 19.12 31.80
CA GLN A 4 -1.01 17.96 31.39
C GLN A 4 -0.14 16.97 30.60
N LYS A 5 -0.29 15.68 30.92
CA LYS A 5 0.32 14.53 30.23
C LYS A 5 0.20 14.70 28.71
N LYS A 6 1.33 14.95 28.03
CA LYS A 6 1.37 15.14 26.58
C LYS A 6 0.92 13.85 25.90
N ASN A 7 -0.18 13.89 25.14
CA ASN A 7 -0.65 12.77 24.31
C ASN A 7 0.40 12.48 23.24
N LYS A 8 1.28 11.53 23.52
CA LYS A 8 2.17 10.95 22.53
C LYS A 8 1.39 9.83 21.83
N PRO A 9 1.43 9.76 20.49
CA PRO A 9 0.82 8.65 19.78
C PRO A 9 1.39 7.34 20.34
N ASN A 10 0.51 6.37 20.55
CA ASN A 10 0.91 5.06 21.02
C ASN A 10 1.92 4.46 20.01
N SER A 11 2.98 3.83 20.50
CA SER A 11 4.01 3.21 19.66
C SER A 11 3.40 2.22 18.66
N LEU A 12 2.32 1.53 19.06
CA LEU A 12 1.56 0.64 18.18
C LEU A 12 1.01 1.37 16.94
N VAL A 13 0.48 2.59 17.10
CA VAL A 13 -0.05 3.39 15.99
C VAL A 13 1.05 3.81 15.02
N LEU A 14 2.22 4.20 15.55
CA LEU A 14 3.40 4.53 14.75
C LEU A 14 3.88 3.32 13.92
N ILE A 15 3.93 2.14 14.54
CA ILE A 15 4.33 0.90 13.86
C ILE A 15 3.31 0.54 12.76
N LEU A 16 2.01 0.62 13.06
CA LEU A 16 0.97 0.30 12.09
C LEU A 16 1.06 1.22 10.86
N PHE A 17 1.28 2.51 11.08
CA PHE A 17 1.46 3.48 10.01
C PHE A 17 2.74 3.22 9.20
N ALA A 18 3.84 2.89 9.87
CA ALA A 18 5.11 2.55 9.22
C ALA A 18 4.98 1.30 8.32
N LEU A 19 4.20 0.29 8.73
CA LEU A 19 3.97 -0.91 7.93
C LEU A 19 3.24 -0.60 6.61
N ILE A 20 2.30 0.34 6.62
CA ILE A 20 1.60 0.78 5.41
C ILE A 20 2.59 1.43 4.43
N ILE A 21 3.43 2.35 4.93
CA ILE A 21 4.47 2.99 4.11
C ILE A 21 5.45 1.94 3.56
N LEU A 22 5.85 0.97 4.38
CA LEU A 22 6.73 -0.12 3.98
C LEU A 22 6.12 -0.95 2.84
N MET A 23 4.83 -1.30 2.92
CA MET A 23 4.11 -2.00 1.84
C MET A 23 4.12 -1.21 0.53
N VAL A 24 3.91 0.10 0.59
CA VAL A 24 3.93 0.98 -0.59
C VAL A 24 5.32 0.98 -1.23
N ILE A 25 6.39 1.09 -0.43
CA ILE A 25 7.77 1.04 -0.94
C ILE A 25 8.06 -0.30 -1.60
N ILE A 26 7.67 -1.42 -0.95
CA ILE A 26 7.86 -2.77 -1.50
C ILE A 26 7.14 -2.91 -2.84
N TYR A 27 5.89 -2.42 -2.94
CA TYR A 27 5.15 -2.43 -4.19
C TYR A 27 5.91 -1.72 -5.32
N PHE A 28 6.44 -0.51 -5.07
CA PHE A 28 7.21 0.22 -6.08
C PHE A 28 8.48 -0.52 -6.49
N ILE A 29 9.20 -1.14 -5.56
CA ILE A 29 10.38 -1.95 -5.87
C ILE A 29 9.98 -3.14 -6.75
N LEU A 30 8.92 -3.86 -6.39
CA LEU A 30 8.46 -5.01 -7.16
C LEU A 30 8.02 -4.61 -8.57
N VAL A 31 7.28 -3.52 -8.74
CA VAL A 31 6.84 -3.06 -10.07
C VAL A 31 8.03 -2.65 -10.95
N LEU A 32 9.04 -1.98 -10.37
CA LEU A 32 10.20 -1.50 -11.13
C LEU A 32 11.18 -2.62 -11.53
N PHE A 33 11.41 -3.59 -10.64
CA PHE A 33 12.43 -4.63 -10.86
C PHE A 33 11.85 -5.99 -11.27
N PHE A 34 10.57 -6.25 -10.95
CA PHE A 34 9.89 -7.52 -11.20
C PHE A 34 8.50 -7.31 -11.83
N PRO A 35 8.40 -6.60 -12.97
CA PRO A 35 7.12 -6.31 -13.61
C PRO A 35 6.33 -7.59 -13.96
N THR A 36 7.02 -8.67 -14.29
CA THR A 36 6.41 -9.95 -14.71
C THR A 36 5.58 -10.63 -13.62
N VAL A 37 5.83 -10.33 -12.34
CA VAL A 37 5.01 -10.85 -11.22
C VAL A 37 3.57 -10.33 -11.31
N PHE A 38 3.38 -9.23 -12.03
CA PHE A 38 2.10 -8.54 -12.16
C PHE A 38 1.38 -8.82 -13.49
N ASP A 39 1.95 -9.62 -14.40
CA ASP A 39 1.38 -9.90 -15.73
C ASP A 39 0.04 -10.65 -15.66
N LEU A 40 -0.17 -11.43 -14.60
CA LEU A 40 -1.41 -12.18 -14.36
C LEU A 40 -2.49 -11.35 -13.65
N MET A 41 -2.20 -10.10 -13.29
CA MET A 41 -3.21 -9.23 -12.69
C MET A 41 -4.19 -8.75 -13.77
N ASN A 42 -5.46 -8.67 -13.40
CA ASN A 42 -6.47 -8.06 -14.27
C ASN A 42 -6.06 -6.62 -14.57
N THR A 43 -5.80 -6.32 -15.84
CA THR A 43 -5.45 -4.98 -16.35
C THR A 43 -6.64 -4.02 -16.38
N GLY A 44 -7.86 -4.54 -16.12
CA GLY A 44 -9.10 -3.76 -16.21
C GLY A 44 -9.51 -3.45 -17.65
N GLU A 45 -8.83 -4.03 -18.64
CA GLU A 45 -9.24 -4.00 -20.04
C GLU A 45 -10.66 -4.58 -20.13
N LEU A 46 -11.60 -3.80 -20.70
CA LEU A 46 -12.96 -4.29 -20.94
C LEU A 46 -12.85 -5.46 -21.91
N GLN A 47 -13.28 -6.65 -21.45
CA GLN A 47 -13.36 -7.80 -22.33
C GLN A 47 -14.28 -7.42 -23.50
N PRO A 48 -13.81 -7.49 -24.76
CA PRO A 48 -14.64 -7.11 -25.89
C PRO A 48 -15.85 -8.02 -25.91
N VAL A 49 -17.04 -7.43 -25.72
CA VAL A 49 -18.31 -8.15 -25.85
C VAL A 49 -18.41 -8.56 -27.31
N PRO A 50 -18.56 -9.86 -27.63
CA PRO A 50 -18.74 -10.28 -29.02
C PRO A 50 -20.03 -9.64 -29.56
N ASP A 51 -19.90 -8.82 -30.60
CA ASP A 51 -21.05 -8.37 -31.38
C ASP A 51 -21.71 -9.60 -32.02
N LYS A 52 -22.97 -9.84 -31.69
CA LYS A 52 -23.78 -10.93 -32.25
C LYS A 52 -24.09 -10.72 -33.72
#